data_AF-A0A2V2YXV1-F1
#
_entry.id   AF-A0A2V2YXV1-F1
#
_cell.length_a   1.000
_cell.length_b   1.000
_cell.length_c   1.000
_cell.angle_alpha   90.00
_cell.angle_beta   90.00
_cell.angle_gamma   90.00
#
_symmetry.space_group_name_H-M   'P 1'
#
loop_
_entity.id
_entity.type
_entity.pdbx_description
1 polymer ?
#
loop_
_entity_poly.entity_id
_entity_poly.type
_entity_poly.pdbx_seq_one_letter_code
_entity_poly.pdbx_strand_id
1 'polypeptide(L)' 'MTDAQIQRLLASPMFSSPELVVSDEIYEQRIAACAACPKLVSGVTCQACGCIIPVVAKLKQRGCPLPGGGLWQAVV' A
#
# COMPACT_ATOMS: atom_id res chain seq x y z
N MET A 1 -10.41 5.56 -9.40
CA MET A 1 -10.73 4.43 -8.50
C MET A 1 -11.36 5.03 -7.28
N THR A 2 -12.55 4.57 -6.89
CA THR A 2 -13.15 4.94 -5.60
C THR A 2 -12.65 3.99 -4.52
N ASP A 3 -12.67 4.41 -3.26
CA ASP A 3 -12.25 3.58 -2.12
C ASP A 3 -12.99 2.24 -2.09
N ALA A 4 -14.27 2.23 -2.48
CA ALA A 4 -15.08 1.02 -2.58
C ALA A 4 -14.55 -0.01 -3.61
N GLN A 5 -13.96 0.45 -4.71
CA GLN A 5 -13.36 -0.46 -5.70
C GLN A 5 -12.07 -1.10 -5.17
N ILE A 6 -11.28 -0.32 -4.43
CA ILE A 6 -10.05 -0.77 -3.79
C ILE A 6 -10.37 -1.79 -2.70
N GLN A 7 -11.39 -1.53 -1.88
CA GLN A 7 -11.83 -2.48 -0.86
C GLN A 7 -12.27 -3.83 -1.44
N ARG A 8 -12.98 -3.83 -2.57
CA ARG A 8 -13.35 -5.08 -3.27
C ARG A 8 -12.12 -5.83 -3.78
N LEU A 9 -11.12 -5.13 -4.28
CA LEU A 9 -9.86 -5.75 -4.71
C LEU A 9 -9.12 -6.39 -3.54
N LEU A 10 -9.02 -5.68 -2.41
CA LEU A 10 -8.38 -6.17 -1.18
C LEU A 10 -9.16 -7.31 -0.51
N ALA A 11 -10.46 -7.45 -0.80
CA ALA A 11 -11.27 -8.58 -0.35
C ALA A 11 -11.11 -9.84 -1.24
N SER A 12 -10.34 -9.77 -2.32
CA SER A 12 -10.13 -10.93 -3.20
C SER A 12 -9.22 -11.99 -2.53
N PRO A 13 -9.39 -13.29 -2.87
CA PRO A 13 -8.63 -14.39 -2.25
C PRO A 13 -7.11 -14.24 -2.30
N MET A 14 -6.58 -13.49 -3.28
CA MET A 14 -5.15 -13.20 -3.41
C MET A 14 -4.59 -12.46 -2.18
N PHE A 15 -5.41 -11.67 -1.49
CA PHE A 15 -5.01 -10.91 -0.30
C PHE A 15 -5.42 -11.58 1.02
N SER A 16 -5.97 -12.79 0.97
CA SER A 16 -6.35 -13.55 2.16
C SER A 16 -5.20 -14.39 2.74
N SER A 17 -4.12 -14.60 1.96
CA SER A 17 -2.99 -15.44 2.38
C SER A 17 -2.00 -14.65 3.24
N PRO A 18 -1.78 -15.04 4.52
CA PRO A 18 -0.85 -14.34 5.41
C PRO A 18 0.62 -14.44 4.96
N GLU A 19 0.98 -15.36 4.06
CA GLU A 19 2.32 -15.34 3.41
C GLU A 19 2.50 -14.19 2.41
N LEU A 20 1.41 -13.66 1.83
CA LEU A 20 1.46 -12.61 0.81
C LEU A 20 1.21 -11.22 1.38
N VAL A 21 0.36 -11.13 2.41
CA VAL A 21 -0.07 -9.84 2.98
C VAL A 21 0.51 -9.58 4.36
N VAL A 22 0.72 -8.30 4.66
CA VAL A 22 1.12 -7.87 6.00
C VAL A 22 -0.08 -7.88 6.96
N SER A 23 0.20 -7.89 8.27
CA SER A 23 -0.83 -7.69 9.30
C SER A 23 -1.51 -6.33 9.15
N ASP A 24 -2.69 -6.19 9.72
CA ASP A 24 -3.44 -4.93 9.69
C ASP A 24 -2.67 -3.79 10.36
N GLU A 25 -1.94 -4.08 11.45
CA GLU A 25 -1.08 -3.10 12.11
C GLU A 25 0.01 -2.53 11.19
N ILE A 26 0.75 -3.40 10.48
CA ILE A 26 1.77 -2.94 9.53
C ILE A 26 1.12 -2.21 8.35
N TYR A 27 -0.04 -2.68 7.89
CA TYR A 27 -0.79 -2.02 6.84
C TYR A 27 -1.18 -0.60 7.22
N GLU A 28 -1.78 -0.40 8.40
CA GLU A 28 -2.17 0.90 8.90
C GLU A 28 -0.96 1.84 9.07
N GLN A 29 0.16 1.33 9.58
CA GLN A 29 1.41 2.11 9.68
C GLN A 29 1.89 2.59 8.31
N ARG A 30 1.89 1.72 7.29
CA ARG A 30 2.29 2.06 5.92
C ARG A 30 1.35 3.09 5.29
N ILE A 31 0.04 2.95 5.51
CA ILE A 31 -0.96 3.91 5.03
C ILE A 31 -0.77 5.27 5.70
N ALA A 32 -0.61 5.31 7.02
CA ALA A 32 -0.36 6.54 7.77
C ALA A 32 0.93 7.23 7.29
N ALA A 33 2.01 6.47 7.07
CA ALA A 33 3.25 7.00 6.53
C ALA A 33 3.04 7.63 5.13
N CYS A 34 2.29 6.96 4.25
CA CYS A 34 2.01 7.49 2.92
C CYS A 34 1.05 8.68 2.92
N ALA A 35 0.11 8.76 3.88
CA ALA A 35 -0.85 9.85 3.98
C ALA A 35 -0.19 11.22 4.22
N ALA A 36 0.99 11.23 4.87
CA ALA A 36 1.81 12.42 5.04
C ALA A 36 2.71 12.75 3.82
N CYS A 37 2.71 11.90 2.78
CA CYS A 37 3.59 12.06 1.63
C CYS A 37 3.01 13.08 0.63
N PRO A 38 3.78 14.12 0.22
CA PRO A 38 3.31 15.10 -0.77
C PRO A 38 3.13 14.51 -2.17
N LYS A 39 3.55 13.26 -2.40
CA LYS A 39 3.37 12.55 -3.67
C LYS A 39 2.06 11.75 -3.71
N LEU A 40 1.32 11.63 -2.61
CA LEU A 40 0.03 10.95 -2.60
C LEU A 40 -1.05 11.88 -3.18
N VAL A 41 -1.65 11.46 -4.29
CA VAL A 41 -2.73 12.18 -4.95
C VAL A 41 -4.03 11.39 -4.86
N SER A 42 -5.14 12.12 -4.74
CA SER A 42 -6.48 11.54 -4.61
C SER A 42 -6.63 10.55 -3.45
N GLY A 43 -5.76 10.63 -2.43
CA GLY A 43 -5.76 9.77 -1.25
C GLY A 43 -5.25 8.34 -1.45
N VAL A 44 -5.03 7.88 -2.69
CA VAL A 44 -4.75 6.45 -2.95
C VAL A 44 -3.66 6.20 -3.99
N THR A 45 -3.31 7.18 -4.82
CA THR A 45 -2.36 6.97 -5.93
C THR A 45 -1.08 7.75 -5.65
N CYS A 46 0.09 7.13 -5.78
CA CYS A 46 1.34 7.87 -5.70
C CYS A 46 1.72 8.45 -7.06
N GLN A 47 1.85 9.77 -7.17
CA GLN A 47 2.23 10.44 -8.42
C GLN A 47 3.68 10.18 -8.83
N ALA A 48 4.54 9.71 -7.91
CA ALA A 48 5.95 9.45 -8.22
C ALA A 48 6.15 8.12 -8.96
N CYS A 49 5.34 7.10 -8.68
CA CYS A 49 5.47 5.76 -9.26
C CYS A 49 4.21 5.27 -10.01
N GLY A 50 3.06 5.92 -9.83
CA GLY A 50 1.78 5.52 -10.42
C GLY A 50 1.06 4.37 -9.70
N CYS A 51 1.57 3.86 -8.58
CA CYS A 51 0.95 2.73 -7.88
C CYS A 51 -0.25 3.14 -7.01
N ILE A 52 -1.20 2.22 -6.86
CA ILE A 52 -2.29 2.30 -5.87
C ILE A 52 -1.75 1.86 -4.51
N ILE A 53 -1.58 2.82 -3.61
CA ILE A 53 -0.92 2.65 -2.32
C ILE A 53 -1.63 1.63 -1.42
N PRO A 54 -2.96 1.62 -1.27
CA PRO A 54 -3.64 0.56 -0.51
C PRO A 54 -3.28 -0.87 -0.95
N VAL A 55 -3.03 -1.08 -2.24
CA VAL A 55 -2.64 -2.40 -2.75
C VAL A 55 -1.19 -2.71 -2.39
N VAL A 56 -0.28 -1.77 -2.65
CA VAL A 56 1.16 -1.97 -2.39
C VAL A 56 1.45 -2.09 -0.89
N ALA A 57 0.80 -1.27 -0.06
CA ALA A 57 0.96 -1.27 1.38
C ALA A 57 0.52 -2.61 2.01
N LYS A 58 -0.44 -3.34 1.40
CA LYS A 58 -0.91 -4.63 1.90
C LYS A 58 0.06 -5.79 1.61
N LEU A 59 0.95 -5.67 0.63
CA LEU A 59 1.85 -6.75 0.21
C LEU A 59 3.14 -6.81 1.05
N LYS A 60 3.49 -7.99 1.59
CA LYS A 60 4.72 -8.23 2.38
C LYS A 60 5.98 -7.88 1.60
N GLN A 61 6.09 -8.45 0.41
CA GLN A 61 7.24 -8.37 -0.49
C GLN A 61 7.42 -6.98 -1.15
N ARG A 62 6.60 -5.98 -0.78
CA ARG A 62 6.66 -4.64 -1.37
C ARG A 62 7.02 -3.60 -0.31
N GLY A 63 8.09 -2.86 -0.59
CA GLY A 63 8.38 -1.58 0.04
C GLY A 63 7.71 -0.42 -0.69
N CYS A 64 7.88 0.79 -0.16
CA CYS A 64 7.44 2.00 -0.84
C CYS A 64 8.25 2.19 -2.13
N PRO A 65 7.59 2.31 -3.30
CA PRO A 65 8.27 2.41 -4.61
C PRO A 65 8.87 3.79 -4.90
N LEU A 66 8.91 4.69 -3.91
CA LEU A 66 9.46 6.03 -4.07
C LEU A 66 11.00 5.95 -4.27
N PRO A 67 11.57 6.63 -5.28
CA PRO A 67 13.01 6.64 -5.50
C PRO A 67 13.76 7.24 -4.30
N GLY A 68 14.88 6.63 -3.90
CA GLY A 68 15.75 7.17 -2.84
C GLY A 68 15.47 6.68 -1.42
N GLY A 69 14.76 5.56 -1.26
CA GLY A 69 14.54 4.92 0.05
C GLY A 69 13.17 5.26 0.63
N GLY A 70 12.11 4.84 -0.06
CA GLY A 70 10.73 5.18 0.26
C GLY A 70 10.28 4.88 1.71
N LEU A 71 9.07 5.32 2.02
CA LEU A 71 8.54 5.50 3.39
C LEU A 71 8.36 4.22 4.23
N TRP A 72 8.48 3.03 3.62
CA TRP A 72 8.46 1.75 4.32
C TRP A 72 9.23 0.69 3.54
N GLN A 73 9.68 -0.34 4.25
CA GLN A 73 10.40 -1.48 3.69
C GLN A 73 9.49 -2.68 3.46
N ALA A 74 9.94 -3.59 2.59
CA ALA A 74 9.37 -4.92 2.49
C ALA A 74 9.59 -5.67 3.82
N VAL A 75 8.63 -6.50 4.20
CA VAL A 75 8.71 -7.35 5.38
C VAL A 75 8.81 -8.78 4.85
N VAL A 76 10.01 -9.36 4.97
CA VAL A 76 10.34 -10.73 4.52
C VAL A 76 10.11 -11.71 5.65
#